data_AF-A0A1X7SUL7-F1
#
_entry.id   AF-A0A1X7SUL7-F1
#
_cell.length_a   1.000
_cell.length_b   1.000
_cell.length_c   1.000
_cell.angle_alpha   90.00
_cell.angle_beta   90.00
_cell.angle_gamma   90.00
#
_symmetry.space_group_name_H-M   'P 1'
#
loop_
_entity.id
_entity.type
_entity.pdbx_description
1 polymer ?
#
loop_
_entity_poly.entity_id
_entity_poly.type
_entity_poly.pdbx_seq_one_letter_code
_entity_poly.pdbx_strand_id
1 'polypeptide(L)'
;LKEIKELLEEQLVLFQSEKEEFIQERSLLETIEIQKHDEEIQQLKIQSASYQEQKESAEESFVEEIKELQSATDKDGKKEEALMLKIENLMRSKDNLILQDDIYGDIIIDNPLILKIIKTHQFQRLKDIKKLGYIYQNISKSTYSRLEHSIGMYYLAGEYVKQLQRRQPELNITESDVLCVQIAALCYNLGHGPFSHIFGLFLKEVFQSGNKPWEKVSEASVMMFDHMIEENDDVKNLLKEFLDNYEADIEFIQELIHGARTGQRKGKEFLYEIVVNKTSGLDVCMIDDTTRDAAVLGMNINFKWRVFLSKVEVRNENGEQRIFFQKDDLETYNDLFKTRHSLHRELYYLRKNRIIAIMIKRILVKSDEKPIIRNGD
;
A
#
# COMPACT_ATOMS: atom_id res chain seq x y z
N LEU A 1 -22.44 22.72 -22.29
CA LEU A 1 -22.55 21.57 -23.23
C LEU A 1 -21.68 21.75 -24.49
N LYS A 2 -21.84 22.82 -25.28
CA LYS A 2 -20.99 23.05 -26.47
C LYS A 2 -19.51 23.32 -26.12
N GLU A 3 -19.24 24.17 -25.14
CA GLU A 3 -17.88 24.42 -24.62
C GLU A 3 -17.24 23.17 -23.98
N ILE A 4 -18.06 22.32 -23.35
CA ILE A 4 -17.60 21.06 -22.76
C ILE A 4 -17.20 20.07 -23.86
N LYS A 5 -17.97 20.03 -24.96
CA LYS A 5 -17.66 19.22 -26.14
C LYS A 5 -16.37 19.68 -26.82
N GLU A 6 -16.18 20.99 -26.98
CA GLU A 6 -14.95 21.56 -27.56
C GLU A 6 -13.72 21.26 -26.66
N LEU A 7 -13.85 21.35 -25.34
CA LEU A 7 -12.80 20.96 -24.40
C LEU A 7 -12.45 19.46 -24.44
N LEU A 8 -13.44 18.59 -24.64
CA LEU A 8 -13.22 17.14 -24.77
C LEU A 8 -12.58 16.77 -26.11
N GLU A 9 -12.92 17.47 -27.20
CA GLU A 9 -12.30 17.31 -28.51
C GLU A 9 -10.83 17.79 -28.50
N GLU A 10 -10.53 18.91 -27.83
CA GLU A 10 -9.14 19.37 -27.63
C GLU A 10 -8.31 18.39 -26.77
N GLN A 11 -8.91 17.78 -25.75
CA GLN A 11 -8.22 16.78 -24.93
C GLN A 11 -7.96 15.46 -25.66
N LEU A 12 -8.88 15.02 -26.53
CA LEU A 12 -8.68 13.84 -27.37
C LEU A 12 -7.50 14.01 -28.32
N VAL A 13 -7.31 15.22 -28.86
CA VAL A 13 -6.18 15.56 -29.73
C VAL A 13 -4.86 15.55 -28.94
N LEU A 14 -4.84 16.08 -27.71
CA LEU A 14 -3.65 16.08 -26.85
C LEU A 14 -3.21 14.64 -26.48
N PHE A 15 -4.17 13.78 -26.18
CA PHE A 15 -3.91 12.38 -25.81
C PHE A 15 -3.42 11.55 -27.00
N GLN A 16 -3.89 11.87 -28.21
CA GLN A 16 -3.37 11.29 -29.45
C GLN A 16 -1.95 11.75 -29.76
N SER A 17 -1.60 13.02 -29.45
CA SER A 17 -0.23 13.52 -29.63
C SER A 17 0.77 12.90 -28.65
N GLU A 18 0.37 12.67 -27.39
CA GLU A 18 1.22 11.99 -26.39
C GLU A 18 1.48 10.51 -26.76
N LYS A 19 0.51 9.86 -27.42
CA LYS A 19 0.68 8.51 -27.98
C LYS A 19 1.71 8.47 -29.11
N GLU A 20 1.79 9.50 -29.95
CA GLU A 20 2.78 9.61 -31.03
C GLU A 20 4.19 9.91 -30.50
N GLU A 21 4.33 10.75 -29.48
CA GLU A 21 5.60 11.01 -28.78
C GLU A 21 6.17 9.74 -28.14
N PHE A 22 5.31 8.93 -27.52
CA PHE A 22 5.71 7.64 -26.92
C PHE A 22 6.13 6.58 -27.95
N ILE A 23 5.51 6.60 -29.15
CA ILE A 23 5.92 5.72 -30.26
C ILE A 23 7.31 6.14 -30.79
N GLN A 24 7.62 7.44 -30.80
CA GLN A 24 8.94 7.93 -31.16
C GLN A 24 10.01 7.60 -30.10
N GLU A 25 9.70 7.70 -28.82
CA GLU A 25 10.61 7.25 -27.74
C GLU A 25 10.86 5.74 -27.78
N ARG A 26 9.85 4.94 -28.11
CA ARG A 26 9.99 3.48 -28.33
C ARG A 26 10.91 3.16 -29.51
N SER A 27 10.81 3.92 -30.60
CA SER A 27 11.74 3.82 -31.75
C SER A 27 13.17 4.21 -31.37
N LEU A 28 13.35 5.17 -30.46
CA LEU A 28 14.67 5.59 -29.98
C LEU A 28 15.30 4.53 -29.07
N LEU A 29 14.48 3.90 -28.21
CA LEU A 29 14.87 2.78 -27.34
C LEU A 29 15.20 1.51 -28.13
N GLU A 30 14.47 1.21 -29.21
CA GLU A 30 14.81 0.08 -30.10
C GLU A 30 16.14 0.28 -30.86
N THR A 31 16.65 1.52 -30.92
CA THR A 31 17.94 1.84 -31.54
C THR A 31 19.11 1.76 -30.55
N ILE A 32 18.83 1.83 -29.24
CA ILE A 32 19.82 1.77 -28.15
C ILE A 32 19.66 0.43 -27.42
N GLU A 33 20.33 -0.60 -27.95
CA GLU A 33 20.90 -1.78 -27.24
C GLU A 33 20.81 -3.06 -28.08
N ILE A 34 21.83 -3.27 -28.93
CA ILE A 34 22.25 -4.63 -29.28
C ILE A 34 23.44 -4.96 -28.38
N GLN A 35 23.18 -5.53 -27.21
CA GLN A 35 23.88 -6.69 -26.62
C GLN A 35 23.55 -6.87 -25.12
N LYS A 36 22.96 -8.03 -24.82
CA LYS A 36 22.55 -8.62 -23.53
C LYS A 36 21.15 -8.21 -23.03
N HIS A 37 20.17 -9.07 -23.31
CA HIS A 37 19.26 -9.71 -22.35
C HIS A 37 17.93 -10.09 -23.03
N ASP A 38 17.96 -11.11 -23.89
CA ASP A 38 16.76 -11.55 -24.64
C ASP A 38 15.62 -12.05 -23.74
N GLU A 39 15.92 -12.62 -22.57
CA GLU A 39 14.90 -13.14 -21.63
C GLU A 39 14.22 -12.04 -20.80
N GLU A 40 14.97 -11.03 -20.33
CA GLU A 40 14.38 -9.86 -19.65
C GLU A 40 13.60 -9.00 -20.65
N ILE A 41 14.09 -8.85 -21.88
CA ILE A 41 13.36 -8.18 -22.95
C ILE A 41 12.08 -8.95 -23.30
N GLN A 42 12.07 -10.28 -23.31
CA GLN A 42 10.83 -11.04 -23.51
C GLN A 42 9.85 -10.85 -22.35
N GLN A 43 10.31 -10.87 -21.10
CA GLN A 43 9.44 -10.61 -19.94
C GLN A 43 8.89 -9.18 -19.94
N LEU A 44 9.72 -8.18 -20.26
CA LEU A 44 9.30 -6.79 -20.41
C LEU A 44 8.35 -6.59 -21.59
N LYS A 45 8.55 -7.31 -22.70
CA LYS A 45 7.61 -7.32 -23.85
C LYS A 45 6.27 -7.95 -23.49
N ILE A 46 6.25 -9.04 -22.73
CA ILE A 46 5.02 -9.67 -22.24
C ILE A 46 4.32 -8.74 -21.23
N GLN A 47 5.08 -8.11 -20.33
CA GLN A 47 4.55 -7.18 -19.35
C GLN A 47 4.02 -5.90 -20.00
N SER A 48 4.72 -5.36 -21.01
CA SER A 48 4.30 -4.23 -21.82
C SER A 48 3.07 -4.57 -22.67
N ALA A 49 3.02 -5.75 -23.28
CA ALA A 49 1.85 -6.21 -24.03
C ALA A 49 0.63 -6.40 -23.10
N SER A 50 0.82 -6.97 -21.91
CA SER A 50 -0.23 -7.09 -20.90
C SER A 50 -0.69 -5.72 -20.38
N TYR A 51 0.23 -4.77 -20.20
CA TYR A 51 -0.10 -3.39 -19.84
C TYR A 51 -0.86 -2.68 -20.97
N GLN A 52 -0.49 -2.94 -22.22
CA GLN A 52 -1.12 -2.37 -23.40
C GLN A 52 -2.52 -2.98 -23.63
N GLU A 53 -2.71 -4.28 -23.42
CA GLU A 53 -4.03 -4.92 -23.40
C GLU A 53 -4.90 -4.39 -22.26
N GLN A 54 -4.32 -4.15 -21.06
CA GLN A 54 -5.06 -3.54 -19.96
C GLN A 54 -5.44 -2.09 -20.25
N LYS A 55 -4.57 -1.33 -20.93
CA LYS A 55 -4.83 0.04 -21.36
C LYS A 55 -5.86 0.09 -22.50
N GLU A 56 -5.77 -0.81 -23.49
CA GLU A 56 -6.72 -0.93 -24.58
C GLU A 56 -8.09 -1.41 -24.08
N SER A 57 -8.13 -2.37 -23.15
CA SER A 57 -9.36 -2.80 -22.47
C SER A 57 -9.96 -1.69 -21.61
N ALA A 58 -9.14 -0.88 -20.94
CA ALA A 58 -9.59 0.30 -20.21
C ALA A 58 -10.09 1.39 -21.17
N GLU A 59 -9.41 1.63 -22.29
CA GLU A 59 -9.83 2.57 -23.36
C GLU A 59 -11.15 2.11 -23.99
N GLU A 60 -11.31 0.83 -24.30
CA GLU A 60 -12.56 0.26 -24.82
C GLU A 60 -13.69 0.35 -23.80
N SER A 61 -13.42 -0.01 -22.53
CA SER A 61 -14.38 0.19 -21.43
C SER A 61 -14.78 1.66 -21.30
N PHE A 62 -13.83 2.58 -21.43
CA PHE A 62 -14.07 4.02 -21.35
C PHE A 62 -14.90 4.53 -22.54
N VAL A 63 -14.63 4.03 -23.74
CA VAL A 63 -15.39 4.35 -24.97
C VAL A 63 -16.80 3.79 -24.90
N GLU A 64 -16.97 2.57 -24.37
CA GLU A 64 -18.28 1.94 -24.16
C GLU A 64 -19.08 2.72 -23.11
N GLU A 65 -18.45 3.11 -22.00
CA GLU A 65 -19.07 3.94 -20.95
C GLU A 65 -19.45 5.32 -21.51
N ILE A 66 -18.60 5.96 -22.32
CA ILE A 66 -18.92 7.22 -23.02
C ILE A 66 -20.13 7.05 -23.96
N LYS A 67 -20.23 5.94 -24.71
CA LYS A 67 -21.38 5.68 -25.59
C LYS A 67 -22.67 5.44 -24.80
N GLU A 68 -22.62 4.69 -23.71
CA GLU A 68 -23.76 4.51 -22.81
C GLU A 68 -24.19 5.84 -22.20
N LEU A 69 -23.25 6.70 -21.81
CA LEU A 69 -23.49 8.04 -21.27
C LEU A 69 -24.11 9.01 -22.29
N GLN A 70 -23.68 8.98 -23.55
CA GLN A 70 -24.28 9.76 -24.65
C GLN A 70 -25.72 9.33 -24.95
N SER A 71 -26.03 8.05 -24.78
CA SER A 71 -27.39 7.53 -24.94
C SER A 71 -28.32 7.87 -23.75
N ALA A 72 -27.74 8.14 -22.58
CA ALA A 72 -28.47 8.45 -21.35
C ALA A 72 -28.80 9.94 -21.18
N THR A 73 -28.05 10.85 -21.81
CA THR A 73 -28.28 12.31 -21.79
C THR A 73 -29.61 12.75 -22.41
N ASP A 74 -30.31 11.88 -23.14
CA ASP A 74 -31.63 12.19 -23.69
C ASP A 74 -32.80 12.01 -22.69
N LYS A 75 -32.56 11.50 -21.47
CA LYS A 75 -33.64 11.21 -20.49
C LYS A 75 -33.26 11.49 -19.02
N ASP A 76 -33.92 12.50 -18.46
CA ASP A 76 -34.07 12.87 -17.03
C ASP A 76 -32.90 13.57 -16.28
N GLY A 77 -33.16 14.82 -15.85
CA GLY A 77 -32.21 15.71 -15.15
C GLY A 77 -31.83 15.33 -13.71
N LYS A 78 -32.37 14.26 -13.12
CA LYS A 78 -31.84 13.73 -11.83
C LYS A 78 -30.59 12.86 -12.00
N LYS A 79 -30.28 12.41 -13.22
CA LYS A 79 -29.02 11.72 -13.55
C LYS A 79 -27.87 12.67 -13.82
N GLU A 80 -28.17 13.94 -14.12
CA GLU A 80 -27.18 14.96 -14.47
C GLU A 80 -26.27 15.30 -13.28
N GLU A 81 -26.79 15.32 -12.05
CA GLU A 81 -26.02 15.60 -10.84
C GLU A 81 -25.09 14.44 -10.45
N ALA A 82 -25.58 13.19 -10.56
CA ALA A 82 -24.76 11.99 -10.38
C ALA A 82 -23.70 11.83 -11.49
N LEU A 83 -24.02 12.26 -12.71
CA LEU A 83 -23.10 12.28 -13.85
C LEU A 83 -22.03 13.36 -13.69
N MET A 84 -22.40 14.55 -13.22
CA MET A 84 -21.45 15.63 -12.92
C MET A 84 -20.49 15.22 -11.80
N LEU A 85 -20.96 14.52 -10.77
CA LEU A 85 -20.09 13.95 -9.73
C LEU A 85 -19.15 12.87 -10.29
N LYS A 86 -19.64 11.99 -11.18
CA LYS A 86 -18.82 10.97 -11.86
C LYS A 86 -17.75 11.60 -12.76
N ILE A 87 -18.11 12.65 -13.51
CA ILE A 87 -17.18 13.44 -14.35
C ILE A 87 -16.18 14.19 -13.47
N GLU A 88 -16.60 14.79 -12.36
CA GLU A 88 -15.70 15.49 -11.44
C GLU A 88 -14.68 14.51 -10.82
N ASN A 89 -15.10 13.28 -10.52
CA ASN A 89 -14.21 12.21 -10.05
C ASN A 89 -13.23 11.72 -11.14
N LEU A 90 -13.69 11.59 -12.39
CA LEU A 90 -12.85 11.32 -13.55
C LEU A 90 -11.88 12.47 -13.90
N MET A 91 -12.26 13.71 -13.61
CA MET A 91 -11.37 14.87 -13.76
C MET A 91 -10.39 14.98 -12.60
N ARG A 92 -10.75 14.54 -11.38
CA ARG A 92 -9.85 14.41 -10.23
C ARG A 92 -8.82 13.29 -10.41
N SER A 93 -9.13 12.26 -11.19
CA SER A 93 -8.20 11.16 -11.54
C SER A 93 -7.13 11.54 -12.59
N LYS A 94 -6.86 12.84 -12.82
CA LYS A 94 -5.70 13.30 -13.61
C LYS A 94 -4.40 13.35 -12.80
N ASP A 95 -4.48 13.35 -11.47
CA ASP A 95 -3.30 13.39 -10.59
C ASP A 95 -2.86 11.97 -10.20
N ASN A 96 -2.46 11.15 -11.18
CA ASN A 96 -1.86 9.86 -10.86
C ASN A 96 -0.49 10.09 -10.22
N LEU A 97 -0.27 9.58 -9.02
CA LEU A 97 1.03 9.59 -8.39
C LEU A 97 1.79 8.32 -8.78
N ILE A 98 2.88 8.49 -9.53
CA ILE A 98 3.80 7.40 -9.87
C ILE A 98 5.00 7.48 -8.92
N LEU A 99 5.22 6.40 -8.17
CA LEU A 99 6.32 6.27 -7.23
C LEU A 99 7.25 5.16 -7.68
N GLN A 100 8.52 5.48 -7.89
CA GLN A 100 9.56 4.49 -8.13
C GLN A 100 9.92 3.82 -6.81
N ASP A 101 9.57 2.54 -6.67
CA ASP A 101 9.90 1.73 -5.50
C ASP A 101 10.97 0.68 -5.84
N ASP A 102 12.01 0.62 -5.03
CA ASP A 102 13.16 -0.28 -5.22
C ASP A 102 12.78 -1.78 -5.22
N ILE A 103 11.61 -2.14 -4.68
CA ILE A 103 11.16 -3.52 -4.52
C ILE A 103 10.09 -3.89 -5.56
N TYR A 104 9.12 -3.00 -5.76
CA TYR A 104 7.94 -3.29 -6.59
C TYR A 104 7.99 -2.69 -7.99
N GLY A 105 8.96 -1.80 -8.25
CA GLY A 105 9.03 -1.00 -9.47
C GLY A 105 8.13 0.22 -9.38
N ASP A 106 7.52 0.61 -10.50
CA ASP A 106 6.59 1.73 -10.52
C ASP A 106 5.28 1.36 -9.81
N ILE A 107 4.99 2.06 -8.72
CA ILE A 107 3.71 2.01 -8.01
C ILE A 107 2.87 3.19 -8.47
N ILE A 108 1.74 2.89 -9.13
CA ILE A 108 0.78 3.89 -9.58
C ILE A 108 -0.34 4.00 -8.55
N ILE A 109 -0.61 5.22 -8.10
CA ILE A 109 -1.71 5.55 -7.20
C ILE A 109 -2.60 6.56 -7.92
N ASP A 110 -3.77 6.10 -8.34
CA ASP A 110 -4.76 6.84 -9.11
C ASP A 110 -6.06 7.11 -8.31
N ASN A 111 -6.30 6.32 -7.27
CA ASN A 111 -7.48 6.47 -6.42
C ASN A 111 -7.42 7.80 -5.62
N PRO A 112 -8.41 8.70 -5.77
CA PRO A 112 -8.43 10.01 -5.10
C PRO A 112 -8.37 9.94 -3.57
N LEU A 113 -9.04 8.95 -2.96
CA LEU A 113 -9.03 8.74 -1.51
C LEU A 113 -7.61 8.39 -1.03
N ILE A 114 -6.92 7.48 -1.73
CA ILE A 114 -5.56 7.07 -1.37
C ILE A 114 -4.57 8.22 -1.53
N LEU A 115 -4.64 8.94 -2.66
CA LEU A 115 -3.85 10.15 -2.90
C LEU A 115 -4.05 11.17 -1.79
N LYS A 116 -5.29 11.30 -1.31
CA LYS A 116 -5.60 12.24 -0.25
C LYS A 116 -5.03 11.82 1.10
N ILE A 117 -5.20 10.54 1.48
CA ILE A 117 -4.60 9.96 2.69
C ILE A 117 -3.08 10.17 2.69
N ILE A 118 -2.40 9.89 1.58
CA ILE A 118 -0.95 10.04 1.48
C ILE A 118 -0.51 11.49 1.68
N LYS A 119 -1.28 12.47 1.23
CA LYS A 119 -0.96 13.90 1.35
C LYS A 119 -1.22 14.48 2.75
N THR A 120 -1.86 13.74 3.66
CA THR A 120 -2.11 14.21 5.04
C THR A 120 -0.83 14.36 5.85
N HIS A 121 -0.82 15.27 6.83
CA HIS A 121 0.30 15.42 7.77
C HIS A 121 0.56 14.14 8.58
N GLN A 122 -0.50 13.45 8.99
CA GLN A 122 -0.46 12.22 9.78
C GLN A 122 0.27 11.10 9.04
N PHE A 123 0.09 11.00 7.72
CA PHE A 123 0.82 10.04 6.87
C PHE A 123 2.21 10.55 6.49
N GLN A 124 2.34 11.80 6.03
CA GLN A 124 3.62 12.37 5.58
C GLN A 124 4.71 12.35 6.65
N ARG A 125 4.35 12.42 7.95
CA ARG A 125 5.32 12.32 9.04
C ARG A 125 6.15 11.02 9.00
N LEU A 126 5.63 9.94 8.39
CA LEU A 126 6.32 8.66 8.30
C LEU A 126 7.63 8.79 7.50
N LYS A 127 7.76 9.81 6.63
CA LYS A 127 8.98 10.17 5.89
C LYS A 127 10.19 10.38 6.80
N ASP A 128 9.94 10.94 7.98
CA ASP A 128 10.99 11.28 8.95
C ASP A 128 11.27 10.14 9.94
N ILE A 129 10.56 9.02 9.82
CA ILE A 129 10.71 7.86 10.71
C ILE A 129 11.42 6.74 9.96
N LYS A 130 12.74 6.62 10.17
CA LYS A 130 13.52 5.52 9.58
C LYS A 130 13.03 4.15 10.06
N LYS A 131 12.81 3.24 9.11
CA LYS A 131 12.26 1.89 9.38
C LYS A 131 13.15 1.09 10.32
N LEU A 132 14.45 1.12 10.07
CA LEU A 132 15.49 0.42 10.85
C LEU A 132 16.04 1.25 12.02
N GLY A 133 15.36 2.33 12.42
CA GLY A 133 15.80 3.19 13.50
C GLY A 133 17.11 3.91 13.15
N TYR A 134 18.14 3.81 13.99
CA TYR A 134 19.44 4.47 13.76
C TYR A 134 20.49 3.54 13.11
N ILE A 135 20.09 2.36 12.64
CA ILE A 135 21.02 1.41 11.99
C ILE A 135 21.58 1.99 10.68
N TYR A 136 20.91 2.97 10.08
CA TYR A 136 21.28 3.60 8.82
C TYR A 136 22.66 4.24 8.74
N GLN A 137 23.23 4.66 9.87
CA GLN A 137 24.57 5.24 9.84
C GLN A 137 25.67 4.21 9.58
N ASN A 138 25.40 2.92 9.81
CA ASN A 138 26.37 1.85 9.58
C ASN A 138 26.14 1.09 8.27
N ILE A 139 24.98 1.27 7.63
CA ILE A 139 24.60 0.59 6.39
C ILE A 139 24.01 1.64 5.44
N SER A 140 24.81 2.09 4.47
CA SER A 140 24.47 3.19 3.56
C SER A 140 23.16 3.00 2.78
N LYS A 141 22.73 1.75 2.56
CA LYS A 141 21.47 1.41 1.88
C LYS A 141 20.22 1.45 2.77
N SER A 142 20.35 1.60 4.09
CA SER A 142 19.18 1.61 5.01
C SER A 142 18.58 3.00 5.21
N THR A 143 18.34 3.72 4.11
CA THR A 143 17.87 5.11 4.15
C THR A 143 16.35 5.24 4.11
N TYR A 144 15.63 4.17 3.75
CA TYR A 144 14.18 4.22 3.60
C TYR A 144 13.45 4.41 4.94
N SER A 145 12.31 5.08 4.87
CA SER A 145 11.47 5.42 6.02
C SER A 145 10.26 4.47 6.14
N ARG A 146 9.42 4.72 7.16
CA ARG A 146 8.15 4.03 7.31
C ARG A 146 7.17 4.38 6.19
N LEU A 147 7.35 5.51 5.50
CA LEU A 147 6.50 5.93 4.39
C LEU A 147 6.63 4.99 3.18
N GLU A 148 7.86 4.71 2.73
CA GLU A 148 8.13 3.81 1.60
C GLU A 148 7.64 2.38 1.93
N HIS A 149 7.87 1.92 3.17
CA HIS A 149 7.34 0.65 3.66
C HIS A 149 5.80 0.60 3.62
N SER A 150 5.12 1.66 4.08
CA SER A 150 3.65 1.75 4.04
C SER A 150 3.09 1.75 2.61
N ILE A 151 3.76 2.42 1.67
CA ILE A 151 3.36 2.44 0.26
C ILE A 151 3.58 1.06 -0.39
N GLY A 152 4.70 0.39 -0.08
CA GLY A 152 4.94 -0.97 -0.52
C GLY A 152 3.90 -1.96 0.01
N MET A 153 3.54 -1.85 1.28
CA MET A 153 2.45 -2.63 1.88
C MET A 153 1.10 -2.37 1.20
N TYR A 154 0.75 -1.11 0.96
CA TYR A 154 -0.47 -0.72 0.23
C TYR A 154 -0.55 -1.40 -1.14
N TYR A 155 0.54 -1.30 -1.91
CA TYR A 155 0.60 -1.86 -3.25
C TYR A 155 0.46 -3.39 -3.22
N LEU A 156 1.26 -4.05 -2.38
CA LEU A 156 1.23 -5.51 -2.28
C LEU A 156 -0.12 -6.03 -1.78
N ALA A 157 -0.75 -5.36 -0.81
CA ALA A 157 -2.07 -5.71 -0.31
C ALA A 157 -3.15 -5.57 -1.39
N GLY A 158 -3.08 -4.50 -2.19
CA GLY A 158 -3.96 -4.29 -3.34
C GLY A 158 -3.82 -5.38 -4.39
N GLU A 159 -2.59 -5.72 -4.78
CA GLU A 159 -2.32 -6.80 -5.73
C GLU A 159 -2.81 -8.16 -5.19
N TYR A 160 -2.65 -8.40 -3.89
CA TYR A 160 -3.12 -9.61 -3.24
C TYR A 160 -4.64 -9.75 -3.34
N VAL A 161 -5.38 -8.78 -2.81
CA VAL A 161 -6.85 -8.88 -2.75
C VAL A 161 -7.46 -8.89 -4.17
N LYS A 162 -6.90 -8.11 -5.11
CA LYS A 162 -7.33 -8.11 -6.52
C LYS A 162 -7.05 -9.43 -7.22
N GLN A 163 -5.96 -10.13 -6.88
CA GLN A 163 -5.72 -11.48 -7.41
C GLN A 163 -6.78 -12.47 -6.94
N LEU A 164 -7.13 -12.46 -5.66
CA LEU A 164 -8.20 -13.31 -5.13
C LEU A 164 -9.54 -12.98 -5.79
N GLN A 165 -9.86 -11.69 -5.93
CA GLN A 165 -11.08 -11.21 -6.59
C GLN A 165 -11.20 -11.72 -8.03
N ARG A 166 -10.12 -11.65 -8.82
CA ARG A 166 -10.11 -12.10 -10.22
C ARG A 166 -10.18 -13.62 -10.36
N ARG A 167 -9.46 -14.35 -9.50
CA ARG A 167 -9.33 -15.82 -9.60
C ARG A 167 -10.50 -16.58 -8.99
N GLN A 168 -11.15 -15.99 -7.99
CA GLN A 168 -12.27 -16.61 -7.28
C GLN A 168 -13.44 -15.61 -7.14
N PRO A 169 -14.15 -15.32 -8.25
CA PRO A 169 -15.29 -14.40 -8.23
C PRO A 169 -16.38 -14.81 -7.23
N GLU A 170 -16.48 -16.10 -6.89
CA GLU A 170 -17.41 -16.63 -5.89
C GLU A 170 -17.16 -16.10 -4.46
N LEU A 171 -16.00 -15.50 -4.19
CA LEU A 171 -15.70 -14.82 -2.93
C LEU A 171 -16.42 -13.48 -2.79
N ASN A 172 -16.99 -12.95 -3.89
CA ASN A 172 -17.74 -11.70 -3.94
C ASN A 172 -16.99 -10.51 -3.32
N ILE A 173 -15.67 -10.42 -3.48
CA ILE A 173 -14.84 -9.31 -2.99
C ILE A 173 -15.27 -8.02 -3.73
N THR A 174 -15.74 -7.01 -2.98
CA THR A 174 -16.17 -5.73 -3.56
C THR A 174 -14.99 -4.76 -3.70
N GLU A 175 -15.16 -3.68 -4.47
CA GLU A 175 -14.16 -2.61 -4.54
C GLU A 175 -13.98 -1.93 -3.17
N SER A 176 -15.04 -1.83 -2.35
CA SER A 176 -14.90 -1.35 -0.95
C SER A 176 -14.01 -2.29 -0.13
N ASP A 177 -14.14 -3.62 -0.28
CA ASP A 177 -13.23 -4.56 0.42
C ASP A 177 -11.78 -4.38 -0.01
N VAL A 178 -11.53 -4.20 -1.31
CA VAL A 178 -10.19 -3.93 -1.86
C VAL A 178 -9.62 -2.67 -1.22
N LEU A 179 -10.40 -1.57 -1.22
CA LEU A 179 -9.99 -0.31 -0.63
C LEU A 179 -9.75 -0.43 0.87
N CYS A 180 -10.61 -1.13 1.62
CA CYS A 180 -10.42 -1.36 3.05
C CYS A 180 -9.09 -2.06 3.34
N VAL A 181 -8.77 -3.13 2.61
CA VAL A 181 -7.52 -3.86 2.76
C VAL A 181 -6.31 -2.98 2.41
N GLN A 182 -6.41 -2.20 1.32
CA GLN A 182 -5.36 -1.26 0.91
C GLN A 182 -5.13 -0.14 1.93
N ILE A 183 -6.19 0.48 2.45
CA ILE A 183 -6.11 1.55 3.45
C ILE A 183 -5.53 0.99 4.75
N ALA A 184 -5.97 -0.19 5.19
CA ALA A 184 -5.42 -0.83 6.37
C ALA A 184 -3.91 -1.10 6.25
N ALA A 185 -3.46 -1.61 5.10
CA ALA A 185 -2.03 -1.84 4.83
C ALA A 185 -1.23 -0.52 4.78
N LEU A 186 -1.77 0.51 4.13
CA LEU A 186 -1.16 1.85 4.05
C LEU A 186 -0.99 2.45 5.45
N CYS A 187 -2.05 2.39 6.25
CA CYS A 187 -2.15 3.01 7.57
C CYS A 187 -1.56 2.15 8.71
N TYR A 188 -1.15 0.91 8.43
CA TYR A 188 -0.65 -0.03 9.43
C TYR A 188 0.51 0.54 10.28
N ASN A 189 1.40 1.32 9.66
CA ASN A 189 2.58 1.89 10.32
C ASN A 189 2.35 3.27 10.96
N LEU A 190 1.12 3.80 10.93
CA LEU A 190 0.80 5.14 11.44
C LEU A 190 1.07 5.32 12.93
N GLY A 191 1.30 4.28 13.73
CA GLY A 191 1.60 4.37 15.15
C GLY A 191 3.09 4.46 15.48
N HIS A 192 3.98 4.30 14.50
CA HIS A 192 5.41 4.32 14.77
C HIS A 192 5.89 5.71 15.20
N GLY A 193 6.75 5.74 16.22
CA GLY A 193 7.41 6.95 16.72
C GLY A 193 8.89 7.03 16.31
N PRO A 194 9.63 8.03 16.82
CA PRO A 194 11.04 8.24 16.52
C PRO A 194 11.89 6.98 16.68
N PHE A 195 12.69 6.66 15.65
CA PHE A 195 13.52 5.45 15.62
C PHE A 195 12.71 4.12 15.65
N SER A 196 11.46 4.13 15.18
CA SER A 196 10.63 2.94 14.98
C SER A 196 10.45 2.10 16.26
N HIS A 197 11.04 0.90 16.33
CA HIS A 197 10.86 -0.01 17.46
C HIS A 197 11.60 0.47 18.72
N ILE A 198 12.60 1.34 18.59
CA ILE A 198 13.31 1.91 19.75
C ILE A 198 12.37 2.80 20.57
N PHE A 199 11.41 3.50 19.93
CA PHE A 199 10.42 4.30 20.64
C PHE A 199 9.59 3.46 21.61
N GLY A 200 9.16 2.27 21.18
CA GLY A 200 8.43 1.35 22.05
C GLY A 200 9.25 0.88 23.27
N LEU A 201 10.58 0.75 23.13
CA LEU A 201 11.46 0.46 24.27
C LEU A 201 11.56 1.65 25.23
N PHE A 202 11.58 2.87 24.70
CA PHE A 202 11.55 4.10 25.49
C PHE A 202 10.24 4.22 26.29
N LEU A 203 9.09 4.06 25.64
CA LEU A 203 7.77 4.13 26.31
C LEU A 203 7.66 3.08 27.42
N LYS A 204 8.14 1.86 27.19
CA LYS A 204 8.17 0.81 28.23
C LYS A 204 9.03 1.19 29.44
N GLU A 205 10.10 1.95 29.24
CA GLU A 205 10.99 2.38 30.31
C GLU A 205 10.41 3.54 31.13
N VAL A 206 9.80 4.53 30.47
CA VAL A 206 9.23 5.71 31.14
C VAL A 206 7.93 5.38 31.87
N PHE A 207 7.10 4.51 31.30
CA PHE A 207 5.80 4.13 31.86
C PHE A 207 5.85 2.76 32.56
N GLN A 208 6.87 2.51 33.38
CA GLN A 208 7.00 1.25 34.15
C GLN A 208 5.85 1.03 35.17
N SER A 209 5.30 2.11 35.70
CA SER A 209 4.32 2.11 36.80
C SER A 209 3.06 2.92 36.52
N GLY A 210 2.88 3.36 35.27
CA GLY A 210 1.80 4.27 34.86
C GLY A 210 1.01 3.74 33.68
N ASN A 211 -0.07 4.45 33.33
CA ASN A 211 -0.87 4.15 32.15
C ASN A 211 -0.09 4.58 30.91
N LYS A 212 0.48 3.61 30.18
CA LYS A 212 1.02 3.88 28.85
C LYS A 212 -0.07 4.49 27.97
N PRO A 213 0.28 5.37 27.03
CA PRO A 213 -0.70 5.91 26.09
C PRO A 213 -1.26 4.83 25.15
N TRP A 214 -0.51 3.74 24.92
CA TRP A 214 -0.93 2.53 24.22
C TRP A 214 -0.01 1.35 24.59
N GLU A 215 -0.52 0.12 24.49
CA GLU A 215 0.27 -1.09 24.75
C GLU A 215 0.99 -1.60 23.50
N LYS A 216 0.35 -1.48 22.33
CA LYS A 216 0.89 -1.92 21.04
C LYS A 216 0.95 -0.78 20.04
N VAL A 217 1.95 -0.81 19.16
CA VAL A 217 2.07 0.17 18.08
C VAL A 217 0.84 0.15 17.17
N SER A 218 0.20 -1.00 16.99
CA SER A 218 -1.04 -1.12 16.23
C SER A 218 -2.21 -0.32 16.82
N GLU A 219 -2.27 -0.17 18.15
CA GLU A 219 -3.27 0.70 18.81
C GLU A 219 -2.98 2.16 18.49
N ALA A 220 -1.72 2.58 18.56
CA ALA A 220 -1.31 3.92 18.15
C ALA A 220 -1.57 4.19 16.67
N SER A 221 -1.46 3.17 15.80
CA SER A 221 -1.80 3.29 14.38
C SER A 221 -3.29 3.56 14.17
N VAL A 222 -4.16 2.85 14.90
CA VAL A 222 -5.60 3.11 14.89
C VAL A 222 -5.91 4.51 15.41
N MET A 223 -5.34 4.91 16.55
CA MET A 223 -5.53 6.27 17.11
C MET A 223 -5.10 7.36 16.12
N MET A 224 -3.98 7.17 15.43
CA MET A 224 -3.49 8.12 14.43
C MET A 224 -4.35 8.12 13.16
N PHE A 225 -4.92 6.97 12.78
CA PHE A 225 -5.87 6.86 11.68
C PHE A 225 -7.17 7.61 11.99
N ASP A 226 -7.72 7.44 13.20
CA ASP A 226 -8.89 8.18 13.66
C ASP A 226 -8.62 9.69 13.67
N HIS A 227 -7.48 10.10 14.24
CA HIS A 227 -7.06 11.50 14.22
C HIS A 227 -6.88 12.06 12.80
N MET A 228 -6.40 11.24 11.85
CA MET A 228 -6.32 11.64 10.44
C MET A 228 -7.71 11.91 9.86
N ILE A 229 -8.70 11.08 10.17
CA ILE A 229 -10.07 11.26 9.68
C ILE A 229 -10.73 12.48 10.34
N GLU A 230 -10.48 12.70 11.64
CA GLU A 230 -11.05 13.82 12.40
C GLU A 230 -10.52 15.19 11.92
N GLU A 231 -9.23 15.29 11.61
CA GLU A 231 -8.60 16.56 11.21
C GLU A 231 -8.72 16.88 9.71
N ASN A 232 -9.17 15.93 8.88
CA ASN A 232 -9.22 16.09 7.43
C ASN A 232 -10.64 15.75 6.91
N ASP A 233 -11.53 16.74 6.90
CA ASP A 233 -12.92 16.59 6.44
C ASP A 233 -13.02 16.04 5.01
N ASP A 234 -12.06 16.36 4.15
CA ASP A 234 -11.98 15.87 2.78
C ASP A 234 -11.64 14.37 2.71
N VAL A 235 -10.72 13.87 3.53
CA VAL A 235 -10.48 12.42 3.70
C VAL A 235 -11.75 11.74 4.18
N LYS A 236 -12.43 12.31 5.19
CA LYS A 236 -13.67 11.77 5.74
C LYS A 236 -14.80 11.71 4.70
N ASN A 237 -14.94 12.75 3.88
CA ASN A 237 -15.94 12.81 2.82
C ASN A 237 -15.65 11.78 1.72
N LEU A 238 -14.38 11.65 1.31
CA LEU A 238 -13.97 10.63 0.34
C LEU A 238 -14.17 9.21 0.89
N LEU A 239 -13.89 8.97 2.18
CA LEU A 239 -14.19 7.68 2.80
C LEU A 239 -15.69 7.33 2.72
N LYS A 240 -16.57 8.29 2.98
CA LYS A 240 -18.03 8.09 2.86
C LYS A 240 -18.49 7.86 1.42
N GLU A 241 -17.75 8.38 0.45
CA GLU A 241 -18.06 8.27 -0.97
C GLU A 241 -17.61 6.92 -1.54
N PHE A 242 -16.40 6.47 -1.18
CA PHE A 242 -15.76 5.29 -1.75
C PHE A 242 -16.06 3.99 -0.99
N LEU A 243 -16.52 4.07 0.27
CA LEU A 243 -16.83 2.89 1.08
C LEU A 243 -18.33 2.59 1.07
N ASP A 244 -18.67 1.30 0.91
CA ASP A 244 -20.05 0.82 0.84
C ASP A 244 -20.84 1.08 2.14
N ASN A 245 -20.19 0.84 3.29
CA ASN A 245 -20.77 1.09 4.62
C ASN A 245 -19.72 1.76 5.50
N TYR A 246 -19.72 3.09 5.50
CA TYR A 246 -18.70 3.90 6.18
C TYR A 246 -18.38 3.41 7.60
N GLU A 247 -19.38 3.23 8.47
CA GLU A 247 -19.13 2.83 9.85
C GLU A 247 -18.51 1.43 9.96
N ALA A 248 -19.08 0.44 9.26
CA ALA A 248 -18.58 -0.94 9.29
C ALA A 248 -17.22 -1.10 8.60
N ASP A 249 -16.97 -0.31 7.57
CA ASP A 249 -15.73 -0.35 6.78
C ASP A 249 -14.58 0.33 7.52
N ILE A 250 -14.85 1.43 8.24
CA ILE A 250 -13.88 2.02 9.16
C ILE A 250 -13.52 1.05 10.28
N GLU A 251 -14.50 0.41 10.91
CA GLU A 251 -14.24 -0.60 11.94
C GLU A 251 -13.43 -1.76 11.38
N PHE A 252 -13.77 -2.25 10.18
CA PHE A 252 -12.99 -3.29 9.50
C PHE A 252 -11.54 -2.88 9.20
N ILE A 253 -11.30 -1.66 8.72
CA ILE A 253 -9.94 -1.13 8.50
C ILE A 253 -9.15 -1.12 9.81
N GLN A 254 -9.75 -0.64 10.91
CA GLN A 254 -9.13 -0.61 12.22
C GLN A 254 -8.82 -2.04 12.73
N GLU A 255 -9.73 -2.99 12.51
CA GLU A 255 -9.53 -4.40 12.85
C GLU A 255 -8.34 -5.00 12.10
N LEU A 256 -8.21 -4.74 10.80
CA LEU A 256 -7.08 -5.17 9.98
C LEU A 256 -5.75 -4.57 10.48
N ILE A 257 -5.72 -3.28 10.83
CA ILE A 257 -4.54 -2.62 11.39
C ILE A 257 -4.14 -3.24 12.75
N HIS A 258 -5.13 -3.50 13.61
CA HIS A 258 -4.91 -4.10 14.92
C HIS A 258 -4.62 -5.63 14.85
N GLY A 259 -4.97 -6.26 13.73
CA GLY A 259 -5.07 -7.71 13.58
C GLY A 259 -6.16 -8.31 14.46
N ALA A 260 -7.22 -7.58 14.78
CA ALA A 260 -8.39 -8.10 15.46
C ALA A 260 -9.32 -8.80 14.45
N ARG A 261 -10.13 -9.75 14.94
CA ARG A 261 -11.23 -10.36 14.18
C ARG A 261 -12.50 -10.23 15.01
N THR A 262 -13.15 -9.08 14.92
CA THR A 262 -14.41 -8.81 15.62
C THR A 262 -15.64 -9.07 14.74
N GLY A 263 -15.43 -9.36 13.46
CA GLY A 263 -16.39 -10.10 12.62
C GLY A 263 -17.23 -9.23 11.68
N GLN A 264 -16.74 -8.05 11.31
CA GLN A 264 -17.40 -7.16 10.34
C GLN A 264 -17.60 -7.82 8.96
N ARG A 265 -16.70 -8.74 8.59
CA ARG A 265 -16.70 -9.41 7.28
C ARG A 265 -17.03 -10.90 7.38
N LYS A 266 -18.27 -11.20 7.77
CA LYS A 266 -18.78 -12.59 7.75
C LYS A 266 -18.80 -13.14 6.33
N GLY A 267 -18.29 -14.36 6.16
CA GLY A 267 -18.12 -15.02 4.87
C GLY A 267 -16.96 -14.46 4.03
N LYS A 268 -16.14 -13.56 4.58
CA LYS A 268 -14.91 -13.03 3.96
C LYS A 268 -13.77 -12.97 4.98
N GLU A 269 -13.73 -13.92 5.90
CA GLU A 269 -12.79 -13.94 7.02
C GLU A 269 -11.32 -14.04 6.58
N PHE A 270 -11.08 -14.56 5.37
CA PHE A 270 -9.77 -14.62 4.73
C PHE A 270 -9.13 -13.23 4.53
N LEU A 271 -9.91 -12.14 4.42
CA LEU A 271 -9.35 -10.80 4.26
C LEU A 271 -8.51 -10.35 5.48
N TYR A 272 -8.84 -10.86 6.67
CA TYR A 272 -8.07 -10.63 7.89
C TYR A 272 -6.69 -11.30 7.88
N GLU A 273 -6.35 -12.08 6.86
CA GLU A 273 -5.06 -12.75 6.71
C GLU A 273 -4.10 -12.01 5.78
N ILE A 274 -4.55 -10.92 5.14
CA ILE A 274 -3.75 -10.20 4.15
C ILE A 274 -2.79 -9.23 4.82
N VAL A 275 -3.29 -8.35 5.70
CA VAL A 275 -2.47 -7.29 6.32
C VAL A 275 -1.65 -7.82 7.50
N VAL A 276 -2.31 -8.53 8.43
CA VAL A 276 -1.69 -9.12 9.63
C VAL A 276 -2.23 -10.52 9.86
N ASN A 277 -1.46 -11.53 9.47
CA ASN A 277 -1.83 -12.94 9.62
C ASN A 277 -1.29 -13.49 10.94
N LYS A 278 -2.11 -13.45 11.99
CA LYS A 278 -1.72 -13.99 13.31
C LYS A 278 -1.61 -15.53 13.35
N THR A 279 -2.14 -16.24 12.35
CA THR A 279 -2.09 -17.70 12.30
C THR A 279 -0.77 -18.20 11.73
N SER A 280 -0.38 -17.73 10.54
CA SER A 280 0.83 -18.19 9.85
C SER A 280 2.01 -17.23 9.98
N GLY A 281 1.76 -15.95 10.26
CA GLY A 281 2.76 -14.88 10.16
C GLY A 281 3.17 -14.54 8.72
N LEU A 282 2.51 -15.14 7.71
CA LEU A 282 2.73 -14.85 6.30
C LEU A 282 1.65 -13.87 5.82
N ASP A 283 2.00 -12.59 5.88
CA ASP A 283 1.17 -11.45 5.50
C ASP A 283 2.00 -10.43 4.70
N VAL A 284 1.33 -9.43 4.11
CA VAL A 284 2.00 -8.40 3.31
C VAL A 284 2.97 -7.54 4.13
N CYS A 285 2.71 -7.38 5.44
CA CYS A 285 3.65 -6.70 6.34
C CYS A 285 4.98 -7.46 6.39
N MET A 286 4.93 -8.78 6.62
CA MET A 286 6.11 -9.64 6.68
C MET A 286 6.82 -9.72 5.33
N ILE A 287 6.08 -9.80 4.22
CA ILE A 287 6.65 -9.89 2.87
C ILE A 287 7.42 -8.62 2.50
N ASP A 288 6.81 -7.42 2.60
CA ASP A 288 7.51 -6.17 2.29
C ASP A 288 8.71 -5.99 3.22
N ASP A 289 8.51 -6.13 4.54
CA ASP A 289 9.55 -5.97 5.56
C ASP A 289 10.77 -6.85 5.26
N THR A 290 10.55 -8.14 4.99
CA THR A 290 11.62 -9.09 4.71
C THR A 290 12.32 -8.78 3.39
N THR A 291 11.56 -8.46 2.35
CA THR A 291 12.11 -8.19 1.01
C THR A 291 12.94 -6.90 1.02
N ARG A 292 12.41 -5.83 1.61
CA ARG A 292 13.07 -4.53 1.67
C ARG A 292 14.31 -4.52 2.56
N ASP A 293 14.26 -5.18 3.71
CA ASP A 293 15.42 -5.31 4.60
C ASP A 293 16.49 -6.25 4.05
N ALA A 294 16.11 -7.28 3.29
CA ALA A 294 17.06 -8.10 2.54
C ALA A 294 17.81 -7.27 1.49
N ALA A 295 17.12 -6.38 0.78
CA ALA A 295 17.74 -5.48 -0.20
C ALA A 295 18.74 -4.52 0.45
N VAL A 296 18.46 -4.03 1.67
CA VAL A 296 19.41 -3.22 2.48
C VAL A 296 20.74 -3.95 2.68
N LEU A 297 20.70 -5.24 3.00
CA LEU A 297 21.90 -6.06 3.18
C LEU A 297 22.53 -6.53 1.86
N GLY A 298 21.88 -6.26 0.71
CA GLY A 298 22.28 -6.82 -0.57
C GLY A 298 22.13 -8.33 -0.64
N MET A 299 21.20 -8.91 0.14
CA MET A 299 20.88 -10.32 0.06
C MET A 299 20.17 -10.62 -1.25
N ASN A 300 20.42 -11.80 -1.81
CA ASN A 300 19.66 -12.26 -2.96
C ASN A 300 18.24 -12.70 -2.52
N ILE A 301 17.22 -12.09 -3.09
CA ILE A 301 15.82 -12.36 -2.74
C ILE A 301 15.22 -13.30 -3.78
N ASN A 302 15.18 -14.58 -3.45
CA ASN A 302 14.60 -15.60 -4.33
C ASN A 302 13.07 -15.62 -4.30
N PHE A 303 12.45 -15.01 -3.29
CA PHE A 303 10.99 -14.97 -3.15
C PHE A 303 10.36 -14.10 -4.23
N LYS A 304 9.63 -14.73 -5.16
CA LYS A 304 8.92 -14.03 -6.24
C LYS A 304 7.47 -13.77 -5.85
N TRP A 305 7.20 -12.60 -5.27
CA TRP A 305 5.88 -12.26 -4.73
C TRP A 305 4.74 -12.35 -5.75
N ARG A 306 4.96 -12.00 -7.03
CA ARG A 306 3.95 -12.13 -8.09
C ARG A 306 3.56 -13.59 -8.34
N VAL A 307 4.55 -14.48 -8.37
CA VAL A 307 4.33 -15.93 -8.51
C VAL A 307 3.61 -16.48 -7.29
N PHE A 308 4.01 -16.03 -6.09
CA PHE A 308 3.34 -16.36 -4.84
C PHE A 308 1.85 -16.02 -4.90
N LEU A 309 1.50 -14.75 -5.19
CA LEU A 309 0.11 -14.31 -5.28
C LEU A 309 -0.69 -15.05 -6.35
N SER A 310 -0.07 -15.40 -7.48
CA SER A 310 -0.73 -16.16 -8.56
C SER A 310 -1.12 -17.59 -8.17
N LYS A 311 -0.71 -18.08 -7.00
CA LYS A 311 -0.97 -19.44 -6.52
C LYS A 311 -1.80 -19.47 -5.23
N VAL A 312 -2.09 -18.31 -4.64
CA VAL A 312 -2.90 -18.25 -3.43
C VAL A 312 -4.37 -18.54 -3.77
N GLU A 313 -5.02 -19.29 -2.89
CA GLU A 313 -6.45 -19.63 -3.02
C GLU A 313 -7.14 -19.48 -1.67
N VAL A 314 -8.43 -19.16 -1.69
CA VAL A 314 -9.31 -19.20 -0.52
C VAL A 314 -10.13 -20.48 -0.57
N ARG A 315 -10.17 -21.21 0.54
CA ARG A 315 -10.99 -22.41 0.70
C ARG A 315 -11.75 -22.37 2.01
N ASN A 316 -12.84 -23.12 2.08
CA ASN A 316 -13.58 -23.30 3.32
C ASN A 316 -12.90 -24.37 4.18
N GLU A 317 -12.46 -23.99 5.38
CA GLU A 317 -11.93 -24.88 6.39
C GLU A 317 -12.78 -24.74 7.65
N ASN A 318 -13.43 -25.84 8.06
CA ASN A 318 -14.27 -25.88 9.26
C ASN A 318 -15.38 -24.80 9.32
N GLY A 319 -15.92 -24.40 8.16
CA GLY A 319 -16.99 -23.41 8.06
C GLY A 319 -16.49 -21.97 7.91
N GLU A 320 -15.19 -21.72 7.95
CA GLU A 320 -14.58 -20.39 7.77
C GLU A 320 -13.80 -20.36 6.45
N GLN A 321 -13.89 -19.26 5.70
CA GLN A 321 -13.06 -19.08 4.50
C GLN A 321 -11.66 -18.61 4.91
N ARG A 322 -10.62 -19.34 4.49
CA ARG A 322 -9.21 -19.11 4.87
C ARG A 322 -8.30 -19.09 3.65
N ILE A 323 -7.14 -18.44 3.77
CA ILE A 323 -6.12 -18.43 2.74
C ILE A 323 -5.31 -19.74 2.78
N PHE A 324 -5.15 -20.37 1.62
CA PHE A 324 -4.37 -21.58 1.40
C PHE A 324 -3.25 -21.34 0.39
N PHE A 325 -2.17 -22.07 0.60
CA PHE A 325 -0.97 -22.04 -0.23
C PHE A 325 -0.73 -23.40 -0.89
N GLN A 326 -0.16 -23.39 -2.09
CA GLN A 326 0.12 -24.61 -2.85
C GLN A 326 1.25 -25.40 -2.17
N LYS A 327 0.98 -26.67 -1.86
CA LYS A 327 1.94 -27.54 -1.17
C LYS A 327 3.25 -27.71 -1.94
N ASP A 328 3.16 -27.76 -3.27
CA ASP A 328 4.32 -27.99 -4.13
C ASP A 328 5.24 -26.76 -4.23
N ASP A 329 4.82 -25.60 -3.70
CA ASP A 329 5.59 -24.36 -3.67
C ASP A 329 6.19 -24.04 -2.29
N LEU A 330 6.24 -25.05 -1.41
CA LEU A 330 6.73 -24.91 -0.03
C LEU A 330 8.13 -24.30 0.04
N GLU A 331 9.00 -24.62 -0.93
CA GLU A 331 10.37 -24.10 -0.94
C GLU A 331 10.40 -22.57 -1.11
N THR A 332 9.52 -22.01 -1.94
CA THR A 332 9.37 -20.56 -2.11
C THR A 332 9.03 -19.88 -0.78
N TYR A 333 8.12 -20.47 0.00
CA TYR A 333 7.72 -19.91 1.29
C TYR A 333 8.83 -20.07 2.33
N ASN A 334 9.48 -21.24 2.35
CA ASN A 334 10.61 -21.51 3.23
C ASN A 334 11.77 -20.55 2.98
N ASP A 335 12.07 -20.21 1.72
CA ASP A 335 13.12 -19.26 1.37
C ASP A 335 12.85 -17.85 1.92
N LEU A 336 11.60 -17.41 1.92
CA LEU A 336 11.22 -16.16 2.56
C LEU A 336 11.46 -16.22 4.09
N PHE A 337 11.05 -17.30 4.76
CA PHE A 337 11.29 -17.49 6.19
C PHE A 337 12.78 -17.62 6.54
N LYS A 338 13.59 -18.30 5.71
CA LYS A 338 15.05 -18.38 5.86
C LYS A 338 15.69 -17.00 5.71
N THR A 339 15.23 -16.20 4.75
CA THR A 339 15.67 -14.82 4.55
C THR A 339 15.37 -13.99 5.79
N ARG A 340 14.12 -14.04 6.29
CA ARG A 340 13.72 -13.37 7.52
C ARG A 340 14.54 -13.82 8.74
N HIS A 341 14.80 -15.11 8.89
CA HIS A 341 15.64 -15.62 9.97
C HIS A 341 17.07 -15.04 9.91
N SER A 342 17.64 -14.96 8.70
CA SER A 342 18.96 -14.38 8.48
C SER A 342 18.97 -12.88 8.83
N LEU A 343 17.94 -12.12 8.44
CA LEU A 343 17.76 -10.72 8.86
C LEU A 343 17.71 -10.55 10.38
N HIS A 344 17.00 -11.43 11.09
CA HIS A 344 17.01 -11.40 12.55
C HIS A 344 18.43 -11.53 13.09
N ARG A 345 19.22 -12.47 12.60
CA ARG A 345 20.58 -12.71 13.08
C ARG A 345 21.56 -11.58 12.69
N GLU A 346 21.48 -11.12 11.45
CA GLU A 346 22.53 -10.31 10.81
C GLU A 346 22.23 -8.82 10.82
N LEU A 347 20.94 -8.43 10.91
CA LEU A 347 20.50 -7.04 10.95
C LEU A 347 19.92 -6.67 12.32
N TYR A 348 18.83 -7.32 12.73
CA TYR A 348 18.06 -6.86 13.89
C TYR A 348 18.76 -7.17 15.24
N TYR A 349 19.31 -8.37 15.39
CA TYR A 349 19.97 -8.81 16.63
C TYR A 349 21.49 -8.65 16.62
N LEU A 350 22.04 -8.05 15.56
CA LEU A 350 23.46 -7.74 15.49
C LEU A 350 23.87 -6.90 16.71
N ARG A 351 24.91 -7.36 17.42
CA ARG A 351 25.33 -6.79 18.72
C ARG A 351 25.51 -5.27 18.66
N LYS A 352 26.14 -4.75 17.61
CA LYS A 352 26.38 -3.31 17.41
C LYS A 352 25.06 -2.53 17.33
N ASN A 353 24.10 -3.02 16.54
CA ASN A 353 22.79 -2.39 16.35
C ASN A 353 21.99 -2.36 17.66
N ARG A 354 22.03 -3.44 18.43
CA ARG A 354 21.37 -3.50 19.75
C ARG A 354 22.00 -2.54 20.77
N ILE A 355 23.32 -2.38 20.78
CA ILE A 355 24.00 -1.41 21.65
C ILE A 355 23.55 0.01 21.31
N ILE A 356 23.52 0.36 20.02
CA ILE A 356 23.05 1.68 19.56
C ILE A 356 21.59 1.92 19.98
N ALA A 357 20.71 0.93 19.77
CA ALA A 357 19.31 1.02 20.20
C ALA A 357 19.18 1.31 21.70
N ILE A 358 19.98 0.66 22.54
CA ILE A 358 20.00 0.89 23.99
C ILE A 358 20.55 2.28 24.32
N MET A 359 21.61 2.74 23.63
CA MET A 359 22.16 4.09 23.83
C MET A 359 21.12 5.16 23.53
N ILE A 360 20.43 5.05 22.39
CA ILE A 360 19.36 5.98 22.00
C ILE A 360 18.22 5.95 23.01
N LYS A 361 17.76 4.75 23.41
CA LYS A 361 16.75 4.62 24.48
C LYS A 361 17.16 5.40 25.72
N ARG A 362 18.41 5.25 26.20
CA ARG A 362 18.92 5.96 27.39
C ARG A 362 18.99 7.47 27.19
N ILE A 363 19.34 7.93 25.99
CA ILE A 363 19.33 9.36 25.65
C ILE A 363 17.91 9.90 25.71
N LEU A 364 16.94 9.20 25.12
CA LEU A 364 15.53 9.60 25.15
C LEU A 364 15.00 9.69 26.59
N VAL A 365 15.23 8.66 27.41
CA VAL A 365 14.82 8.65 28.83
C VAL A 365 15.41 9.83 29.61
N LYS A 366 16.71 10.09 29.45
CA LYS A 366 17.36 11.24 30.11
C LYS A 366 16.87 12.59 29.60
N SER A 367 16.42 12.66 28.35
CA SER A 367 15.92 13.88 27.74
C SER A 367 14.47 14.17 28.15
N ASP A 368 13.68 13.12 28.41
CA ASP A 368 12.30 13.21 28.91
C ASP A 368 12.22 13.88 30.30
N GLU A 369 13.24 13.68 31.13
CA GLU A 369 13.38 14.36 32.43
C GLU A 369 13.69 15.87 32.31
N LYS A 370 13.93 16.38 31.09
CA LYS A 370 14.27 17.78 30.85
C LYS A 370 13.06 18.55 30.31
N PRO A 371 12.83 19.78 30.80
CA PRO A 371 11.80 20.64 30.22
C PRO A 371 12.13 20.93 28.76
N ILE A 372 11.14 20.77 27.88
CA ILE A 372 11.27 21.14 26.47
C ILE A 372 11.36 22.67 26.41
N ILE A 373 12.52 23.19 26.04
CA ILE A 373 12.67 24.62 25.72
C ILE A 373 12.01 24.84 24.37
N ARG A 374 10.78 25.35 24.38
CA ARG A 374 10.13 25.85 23.17
C ARG A 374 10.66 27.26 22.96
N ASN A 375 11.29 27.54 21.82
CA ASN A 375 11.69 28.91 21.48
C ASN A 375 10.43 29.78 21.44
N GLY A 376 10.25 30.66 22.44
CA GLY A 376 9.06 31.48 22.58
C GLY A 376 8.67 31.94 23.99
N ASP A 377 9.49 31.71 25.02
CA ASP A 377 9.38 32.34 26.35
C ASP A 377 10.52 33.34 26.58
#